data_AF-A0A496A5L0-F1
#
_entry.id   AF-A0A496A5L0-F1
#
_cell.length_a   1.000
_cell.length_b   1.000
_cell.length_c   1.000
_cell.angle_alpha   90.00
_cell.angle_beta   90.00
_cell.angle_gamma   90.00
#
_symmetry.space_group_name_H-M   'P 1'
#
loop_
_entity.id
_entity.type
_entity.pdbx_description
1 polymer ?
#
loop_
_entity_poly.entity_id
_entity_poly.type
_entity_poly.pdbx_seq_one_letter_code
_entity_poly.pdbx_strand_id
1 'polypeptide(L)' 'MVPPEELHPYGHGSNGDTDSWSAHEKQVVLQYADAPPCLECGALMVRSGVCYRCANCGATSGCS' A
#
# COMPACT_ATOMS: atom_id res chain seq x y z
N MET A 1 6.83 21.02 -8.13
CA MET A 1 6.79 19.64 -8.66
C MET A 1 8.13 19.01 -8.32
N VAL A 2 8.17 18.10 -7.34
CA VAL A 2 9.39 17.35 -7.02
C VAL A 2 9.65 16.34 -8.15
N PRO A 3 10.84 16.34 -8.78
CA PRO A 3 11.18 15.37 -9.82
C PRO A 3 11.30 13.95 -9.22
N PRO A 4 10.92 12.90 -9.96
CA PRO A 4 10.80 11.52 -9.46
C PRO A 4 12.12 10.86 -9.01
N GLU A 5 13.26 11.50 -9.29
CA GLU A 5 14.60 11.04 -8.93
C GLU A 5 14.98 11.35 -7.46
N GLU A 6 14.33 12.33 -6.81
CA GLU A 6 14.58 12.73 -5.41
C GLU A 6 13.59 12.13 -4.39
N LEU A 7 12.89 11.03 -4.73
CA LEU A 7 12.02 10.30 -3.79
C LEU A 7 12.68 9.07 -3.15
N HIS A 8 13.96 8.78 -3.44
CA HIS A 8 14.69 7.63 -2.88
C HIS A 8 15.70 8.11 -1.82
N PRO A 9 15.42 8.02 -0.52
CA PRO A 9 16.19 8.74 0.49
C PRO A 9 17.55 8.15 0.88
N TYR A 10 18.02 7.02 0.32
CA TYR A 10 19.28 6.43 0.78
C TYR A 10 20.13 5.83 -0.35
N GLY A 11 21.35 6.37 -0.45
CA GLY A 11 22.33 6.07 -1.48
C GLY A 11 22.90 4.64 -1.46
N HIS A 12 23.54 4.35 -2.60
CA HIS A 12 24.06 3.06 -3.04
C HIS A 12 25.08 2.42 -2.08
N GLY A 13 24.76 1.21 -1.63
CA GLY A 13 25.71 0.20 -1.16
C GLY A 13 25.43 -1.09 -1.91
N SER A 14 26.38 -1.53 -2.73
CA SER A 14 26.35 -2.70 -3.61
C SER A 14 25.99 -4.01 -2.90
N ASN A 15 24.93 -4.72 -3.33
CA ASN A 15 24.93 -6.14 -3.78
C ASN A 15 23.50 -6.72 -3.96
N GLY A 16 22.89 -6.59 -5.15
CA GLY A 16 21.82 -7.50 -5.61
C GLY A 16 20.34 -7.07 -5.44
N ASP A 17 20.04 -5.81 -5.17
CA ASP A 17 18.78 -5.41 -4.51
C ASP A 17 17.74 -4.68 -5.38
N THR A 18 17.97 -4.53 -6.68
CA THR A 18 17.13 -3.70 -7.57
C THR A 18 15.70 -4.22 -7.78
N ASP A 19 15.40 -5.45 -7.34
CA ASP A 19 14.05 -6.04 -7.44
C ASP A 19 13.18 -5.77 -6.19
N SER A 20 13.81 -5.54 -5.03
CA SER A 20 13.11 -5.46 -3.75
C SER A 20 12.19 -4.25 -3.64
N TRP A 21 12.60 -3.07 -4.10
CA TRP A 21 11.78 -1.85 -4.05
C TRP A 21 10.54 -1.94 -4.94
N SER A 22 10.72 -2.39 -6.19
CA SER A 22 9.61 -2.53 -7.14
C SER A 22 8.60 -3.61 -6.67
N ALA A 23 9.07 -4.66 -6.01
CA ALA A 23 8.21 -5.66 -5.39
C ALA A 23 7.35 -5.07 -4.26
N HIS A 24 7.95 -4.25 -3.39
CA HIS A 24 7.21 -3.59 -2.29
C HIS A 24 6.18 -2.59 -2.81
N GLU A 25 6.52 -1.78 -3.82
CA GLU A 25 5.56 -0.85 -4.44
C GLU A 25 4.38 -1.59 -5.07
N LYS A 26 4.64 -2.68 -5.82
CA LYS A 26 3.58 -3.52 -6.39
C LYS A 26 2.70 -4.10 -5.31
N GLN A 27 3.27 -4.58 -4.21
CA GLN A 27 2.50 -5.07 -3.08
C GLN A 27 1.62 -3.98 -2.48
N VAL A 28 2.15 -2.77 -2.26
CA VAL A 28 1.37 -1.64 -1.77
C VAL A 28 0.21 -1.35 -2.73
N VAL A 29 0.46 -1.19 -4.02
CA VAL A 29 -0.59 -0.90 -5.01
C VAL A 29 -1.68 -1.98 -4.98
N LEU A 30 -1.34 -3.26 -4.96
CA LEU A 30 -2.32 -4.34 -4.93
C LEU A 30 -3.16 -4.39 -3.64
N GLN A 31 -2.66 -3.88 -2.51
CA GLN A 31 -3.42 -3.85 -1.25
C GLN A 31 -4.49 -2.75 -1.22
N TYR A 32 -4.35 -1.73 -2.06
CA TYR A 32 -5.22 -0.56 -2.10
C TYR A 32 -5.99 -0.39 -3.42
N ALA A 33 -5.58 -1.06 -4.50
CA ALA A 33 -6.14 -0.87 -5.85
C ALA A 33 -7.63 -1.24 -5.94
N ASP A 34 -8.06 -2.27 -5.21
CA ASP A 34 -9.44 -2.77 -5.15
C ASP A 34 -10.16 -2.39 -3.85
N ALA A 35 -9.52 -1.57 -2.99
CA ALA A 35 -10.06 -1.25 -1.68
C ALA A 35 -11.05 -0.06 -1.75
N PRO A 36 -12.33 -0.24 -1.35
CA PRO A 36 -13.27 0.86 -1.26
C PRO A 36 -12.91 1.79 -0.08
N PRO A 37 -13.37 3.06 -0.10
CA PRO A 37 -13.34 3.90 1.09
C PRO A 37 -14.26 3.33 2.17
N CYS A 38 -13.85 3.48 3.43
CA CYS A 38 -14.63 3.02 4.57
C CYS A 38 -15.96 3.78 4.65
N LEU A 39 -17.08 3.05 4.79
CA LEU A 39 -18.42 3.67 4.89
C LEU A 39 -18.63 4.44 6.20
N GLU A 40 -17.90 4.07 7.26
CA GLU A 40 -18.06 4.69 8.58
C GLU A 40 -17.26 5.99 8.71
N CYS A 41 -16.01 6.02 8.22
CA CYS A 41 -15.10 7.16 8.44
C CYS A 41 -14.46 7.73 7.17
N GLY A 42 -14.73 7.17 5.98
CA GLY A 42 -14.20 7.63 4.70
C GLY A 42 -12.73 7.30 4.44
N ALA A 43 -12.01 6.72 5.41
CA ALA A 43 -10.61 6.34 5.24
C ALA A 43 -10.44 5.18 4.24
N LEU A 44 -9.33 5.18 3.51
CA LEU A 44 -9.00 4.10 2.57
C LEU A 44 -8.83 2.78 3.34
N MET A 45 -9.52 1.73 2.90
CA MET A 45 -9.40 0.42 3.52
C MET A 45 -8.18 -0.34 2.96
N VAL A 46 -7.72 -1.35 3.69
CA VAL A 46 -6.61 -2.23 3.28
C VAL A 46 -7.13 -3.65 3.13
N ARG A 47 -6.72 -4.35 2.07
CA ARG A 47 -7.01 -5.77 1.93
C ARG A 47 -6.36 -6.57 3.06
N SER A 48 -7.11 -7.46 3.68
CA SER A 48 -6.65 -8.39 4.73
C SER A 48 -7.16 -9.78 4.38
N GLY A 49 -6.50 -10.41 3.40
CA GLY A 49 -6.92 -11.68 2.82
C GLY A 49 -8.11 -11.51 1.87
N VAL A 50 -9.27 -12.06 2.25
CA VAL A 50 -10.53 -11.96 1.52
C VAL A 50 -11.32 -10.69 1.87
N CYS A 51 -11.14 -10.16 3.08
CA CYS A 51 -11.84 -8.97 3.55
C CYS A 51 -11.02 -7.69 3.31
N TYR A 52 -11.67 -6.54 3.46
CA TYR A 52 -11.01 -5.25 3.67
C TYR A 52 -11.18 -4.83 5.13
N ARG A 53 -10.15 -4.21 5.69
CA ARG A 53 -10.15 -3.64 7.03
C ARG A 53 -9.76 -2.17 6.99
N CYS A 54 -10.50 -1.33 7.71
CA CYS A 54 -10.13 0.05 7.93
C CYS A 54 -9.07 0.16 9.04
N ALA A 55 -7.95 0.82 8.73
CA ALA A 55 -6.89 1.08 9.71
C ALA A 55 -7.23 2.20 10.70
N ASN A 56 -8.28 2.98 10.43
CA ASN A 56 -8.66 4.14 11.24
C ASN A 56 -9.74 3.80 12.29
N CYS A 57 -10.83 3.16 11.87
CA CYS A 57 -11.97 2.83 12.75
C CYS A 57 -12.15 1.33 13.02
N GLY A 58 -11.38 0.45 12.36
CA GLY A 58 -11.47 -1.00 12.54
C GLY A 58 -12.62 -1.69 11.80
N ALA A 59 -13.46 -0.95 11.06
CA ALA A 59 -14.54 -1.53 10.26
C ALA A 59 -14.01 -2.53 9.24
N THR A 60 -14.73 -3.65 9.06
CA THR A 60 -14.42 -4.68 8.08
C THR A 60 -15.53 -4.78 7.03
N SER A 61 -15.17 -5.09 5.79
CA SER A 61 -16.13 -5.21 4.69
C SER A 61 -15.69 -6.30 3.71
N GLY A 62 -16.63 -7.05 3.15
CA GLY A 62 -16.35 -8.06 2.13
C GLY A 62 -15.80 -9.39 2.63
N CYS A 63 -16.07 -9.78 3.88
CA CYS A 63 -15.79 -11.15 4.34
C CYS A 63 -16.86 -12.12 3.84
N SER A 64 -16.46 -13.13 3.06
CA SER A 64 -17.32 -14.26 2.64
C SER A 64 -17.04 -15.52 3.45
#